data_AF-A0A975DZ58-F1
#
_entry.id   AF-A0A975DZ58-F1
#
_cell.length_a   1.000
_cell.length_b   1.000
_cell.length_c   1.000
_cell.angle_alpha   90.00
_cell.angle_beta   90.00
_cell.angle_gamma   90.00
#
_symmetry.space_group_name_H-M   'P 1'
#
loop_
_entity.id
_entity.type
_entity.pdbx_description
1 polymer ?
#
loop_
_entity_poly.entity_id
_entity_poly.type
_entity_poly.pdbx_seq_one_letter_code
_entity_poly.pdbx_strand_id
1 'polypeptide(L)'
;MNAQPDFHSGINQGVAPVTYGQGDRPPRGDYAQAKADYTCDQQWERYSAADHDLYRRLYERQAAQLPGLACEEFIAAVAHLGAPDRIPRFDQLSERLQRTTGWEVVAVPGLIPEEAFFALLAQRRFPVTGWIRKPEEFDYVVEPDVFHDLFGHVPLLFNPMFADYMQAYGAGGLKASRLEACESLARLYWYTVEFGLIATPAGLRAYGAGILSSAGELRHSVTRGEPQRIGFDLERIMRTRYRIDSYQSTYFVIDSFSQLFDATAPDFTPIYRRVATAGELDADQRLPTDRMF
;
A
#
# COMPACT_ATOMS: atom_id res chain seq x y z
N MET A 1 -15.01 -40.75 13.58
CA MET A 1 -14.02 -40.45 12.53
C MET A 1 -14.32 -39.05 12.02
N ASN A 2 -13.65 -38.05 12.59
CA ASN A 2 -13.74 -36.66 12.10
C ASN A 2 -12.51 -36.45 11.23
N ALA A 3 -12.73 -36.27 9.92
CA ALA A 3 -11.69 -35.86 9.00
C ALA A 3 -11.42 -34.35 9.18
N GLN A 4 -10.17 -33.98 9.45
CA GLN A 4 -9.69 -32.61 9.36
C GLN A 4 -9.61 -32.19 7.89
N PRO A 5 -9.95 -30.94 7.54
CA PRO A 5 -9.73 -30.43 6.19
C PRO A 5 -8.24 -30.21 5.93
N ASP A 6 -7.76 -30.78 4.82
CA ASP A 6 -6.43 -30.63 4.26
C ASP A 6 -6.37 -29.36 3.39
N PHE A 7 -5.40 -28.48 3.64
CA PHE A 7 -5.23 -27.18 2.99
C PHE A 7 -4.15 -27.17 1.89
N HIS A 8 -3.68 -28.33 1.41
CA HIS A 8 -2.50 -28.40 0.53
C HIS A 8 -2.74 -28.47 -0.99
N SER A 9 -3.85 -27.99 -1.54
CA SER A 9 -3.99 -27.93 -3.02
C SER A 9 -4.65 -26.65 -3.54
N GLY A 10 -3.95 -25.52 -3.36
CA GLY A 10 -4.32 -24.24 -3.97
C GLY A 10 -3.49 -23.92 -5.22
N ILE A 11 -3.61 -24.73 -6.30
CA ILE A 11 -3.26 -24.22 -7.64
C ILE A 11 -4.50 -23.52 -8.16
N ASN A 12 -4.52 -22.19 -8.02
CA ASN A 12 -5.58 -21.33 -8.53
C ASN A 12 -5.50 -21.31 -10.07
N GLN A 13 -6.44 -21.98 -10.74
CA GLN A 13 -6.60 -21.88 -12.19
C GLN A 13 -7.23 -20.52 -12.52
N GLY A 14 -6.38 -19.50 -12.71
CA GLY A 14 -6.68 -18.33 -13.51
C GLY A 14 -7.98 -17.59 -13.19
N VAL A 15 -8.25 -17.28 -11.92
CA VAL A 15 -9.24 -16.26 -11.57
C VAL A 15 -8.66 -14.89 -11.92
N ALA A 16 -9.41 -14.09 -12.66
CA ALA A 16 -9.04 -12.71 -13.00
C ALA A 16 -8.75 -11.92 -11.70
N PRO A 17 -7.77 -11.00 -11.72
CA PRO A 17 -7.39 -10.25 -10.53
C PRO A 17 -8.62 -9.58 -9.89
N VAL A 18 -8.69 -9.69 -8.57
CA VAL A 18 -9.72 -9.05 -7.76
C VAL A 18 -9.52 -7.54 -7.91
N THR A 19 -10.36 -6.90 -8.72
CA THR A 19 -10.58 -5.45 -8.66
C THR A 19 -10.82 -5.10 -7.19
N TYR A 20 -10.24 -4.00 -6.69
CA TYR A 20 -10.52 -3.48 -5.35
C TYR A 20 -12.04 -3.62 -5.06
N GLY A 21 -12.44 -4.57 -4.21
CA GLY A 21 -13.84 -4.80 -3.84
C GLY A 21 -14.57 -6.06 -4.33
N GLN A 22 -13.93 -7.10 -4.89
CA GLN A 22 -14.57 -8.42 -5.02
C GLN A 22 -13.99 -9.47 -4.06
N GLY A 23 -14.19 -9.24 -2.76
CA GLY A 23 -14.24 -10.33 -1.79
C GLY A 23 -15.66 -10.89 -1.70
N ASP A 24 -15.82 -12.17 -1.36
CA ASP A 24 -17.14 -12.77 -1.08
C ASP A 24 -17.86 -12.14 0.14
N ARG A 25 -17.17 -11.23 0.84
CA ARG A 25 -17.68 -10.48 1.98
C ARG A 25 -17.82 -9.01 1.60
N PRO A 26 -18.94 -8.35 1.97
CA PRO A 26 -19.05 -6.91 1.83
C PRO A 26 -17.92 -6.23 2.63
N PRO A 27 -17.32 -5.16 2.10
CA PRO A 27 -16.17 -4.54 2.74
C PRO A 27 -16.58 -3.99 4.11
N ARG A 28 -15.74 -4.18 5.12
CA ARG A 28 -15.94 -3.62 6.46
C ARG A 28 -15.98 -2.08 6.38
N GLY A 29 -16.93 -1.48 7.08
CA GLY A 29 -17.11 -0.02 7.11
C GLY A 29 -18.56 0.41 7.22
N ASP A 30 -18.78 1.71 7.47
CA ASP A 30 -20.10 2.33 7.42
C ASP A 30 -20.20 3.26 6.20
N TYR A 31 -20.62 2.70 5.07
CA TYR A 31 -20.77 3.43 3.80
C TYR A 31 -22.01 4.33 3.76
N ALA A 32 -22.93 4.22 4.72
CA ALA A 32 -24.14 5.05 4.75
C ALA A 32 -23.81 6.53 5.06
N GLN A 33 -22.65 6.79 5.66
CA GLN A 33 -22.18 8.14 5.99
C GLN A 33 -21.19 8.71 4.96
N ALA A 34 -20.91 7.97 3.89
CA ALA A 34 -19.98 8.39 2.84
C ALA A 34 -20.62 9.48 1.96
N LYS A 35 -19.84 10.52 1.65
CA LYS A 35 -20.17 11.53 0.64
C LYS A 35 -20.04 10.93 -0.76
N ALA A 36 -20.40 11.71 -1.79
CA ALA A 36 -20.31 11.28 -3.19
C ALA A 36 -18.88 10.91 -3.63
N ASP A 37 -17.85 11.50 -3.01
CA ASP A 37 -16.44 11.17 -3.24
C ASP A 37 -15.91 10.08 -2.28
N TYR A 38 -16.82 9.36 -1.61
CA TYR A 38 -16.56 8.35 -0.59
C TYR A 38 -15.91 8.83 0.70
N THR A 39 -15.62 10.13 0.84
CA THR A 39 -15.09 10.67 2.10
C THR A 39 -16.18 10.75 3.16
N CYS A 40 -15.79 10.61 4.42
CA CYS A 40 -16.68 10.74 5.57
C CYS A 40 -15.98 11.51 6.70
N ASP A 41 -16.67 11.74 7.82
CA ASP A 41 -16.03 12.26 9.02
C ASP A 41 -15.33 11.12 9.78
N GLN A 42 -14.17 11.39 10.39
CA GLN A 42 -13.39 10.37 11.12
C GLN A 42 -14.17 9.78 12.32
N GLN A 43 -15.10 10.54 12.91
CA GLN A 43 -15.84 10.17 14.12
C GLN A 43 -14.89 9.73 15.25
N TRP A 44 -13.83 10.51 15.49
CA TRP A 44 -12.74 10.16 16.40
C TRP A 44 -13.22 9.85 17.82
N GLU A 45 -14.29 10.50 18.26
CA GLU A 45 -14.93 10.32 19.57
C GLU A 45 -15.57 8.93 19.74
N ARG A 46 -15.73 8.15 18.66
CA ARG A 46 -16.21 6.77 18.70
C ARG A 46 -15.12 5.74 18.99
N TYR A 47 -13.84 6.09 18.86
CA TYR A 47 -12.77 5.18 19.25
C TYR A 47 -12.82 4.95 20.77
N SER A 48 -12.88 3.68 21.16
CA SER A 48 -12.82 3.30 22.56
C SER A 48 -11.40 3.38 23.09
N ALA A 49 -11.25 3.34 24.42
CA ALA A 49 -9.94 3.20 25.05
C ALA A 49 -9.20 1.93 24.58
N ALA A 50 -9.93 0.85 24.26
CA ALA A 50 -9.34 -0.38 23.73
C ALA A 50 -8.80 -0.20 22.30
N ASP A 51 -9.48 0.59 21.46
CA ASP A 51 -9.01 0.90 20.10
C ASP A 51 -7.71 1.72 20.15
N HIS A 52 -7.62 2.70 21.06
CA HIS A 52 -6.41 3.48 21.28
C HIS A 52 -5.26 2.63 21.83
N ASP A 53 -5.52 1.72 22.78
CA ASP A 53 -4.51 0.80 23.30
C ASP A 53 -3.99 -0.16 22.22
N LEU A 54 -4.90 -0.68 21.38
CA LEU A 54 -4.56 -1.53 20.25
C LEU A 54 -3.65 -0.80 19.26
N TYR A 55 -3.99 0.43 18.88
CA TYR A 55 -3.15 1.28 18.03
C TYR A 55 -1.75 1.48 18.64
N ARG A 56 -1.67 1.82 19.93
CA ARG A 56 -0.41 2.01 20.64
C ARG A 56 0.48 0.77 20.58
N ARG A 57 -0.09 -0.41 20.85
CA ARG A 57 0.63 -1.69 20.78
C ARG A 57 1.12 -2.02 19.37
N LEU A 58 0.32 -1.74 18.35
CA LEU A 58 0.73 -1.91 16.95
C LEU A 58 1.90 -0.97 16.62
N TYR A 59 1.79 0.30 16.99
CA TYR A 59 2.83 1.30 16.80
C TYR A 59 4.13 0.89 17.48
N GLU A 60 4.09 0.56 18.78
CA GLU A 60 5.28 0.17 19.56
C GLU A 60 5.99 -1.04 18.94
N ARG A 61 5.22 -2.06 18.52
CA ARG A 61 5.76 -3.24 17.86
C ARG A 61 6.44 -2.90 16.53
N GLN A 62 5.83 -2.04 15.71
CA GLN A 62 6.41 -1.71 14.41
C GLN A 62 7.60 -0.76 14.54
N ALA A 63 7.50 0.29 15.35
CA ALA A 63 8.58 1.23 15.60
C ALA A 63 9.87 0.53 16.07
N ALA A 64 9.74 -0.50 16.93
CA ALA A 64 10.88 -1.29 17.39
C ALA A 64 11.57 -2.13 16.29
N GLN A 65 10.88 -2.41 15.18
CA GLN A 65 11.40 -3.19 14.06
C GLN A 65 12.01 -2.34 12.95
N LEU A 66 11.65 -1.07 12.84
CA LEU A 66 12.07 -0.22 11.73
C LEU A 66 13.60 -0.11 11.56
N PRO A 67 14.41 0.04 12.63
CA PRO A 67 15.85 0.23 12.47
C PRO A 67 16.51 -0.89 11.66
N GLY A 68 17.15 -0.52 10.54
CA GLY A 68 17.81 -1.47 9.63
C GLY A 68 16.88 -2.22 8.67
N LEU A 69 15.54 -2.09 8.81
CA LEU A 69 14.57 -2.72 7.92
C LEU A 69 13.77 -1.72 7.07
N ALA A 70 13.40 -0.56 7.62
CA ALA A 70 12.69 0.50 6.89
C ALA A 70 13.67 1.56 6.34
N CYS A 71 13.26 2.28 5.28
CA CYS A 71 14.07 3.39 4.77
C CYS A 71 14.15 4.54 5.78
N GLU A 72 15.24 5.31 5.73
CA GLU A 72 15.50 6.39 6.67
C GLU A 72 14.44 7.50 6.57
N GLU A 73 13.94 7.76 5.36
CA GLU A 73 12.86 8.72 5.11
C GLU A 73 11.58 8.35 5.86
N PHE A 74 11.23 7.07 5.90
CA PHE A 74 10.08 6.60 6.68
C PHE A 74 10.34 6.77 8.17
N ILE A 75 11.49 6.28 8.67
CA ILE A 75 11.87 6.34 10.09
C ILE A 75 11.84 7.78 10.61
N ALA A 76 12.43 8.71 9.85
CA ALA A 76 12.46 10.13 10.19
C ALA A 76 11.05 10.75 10.22
N ALA A 77 10.13 10.27 9.39
CA ALA A 77 8.81 10.85 9.24
C ALA A 77 7.74 10.25 10.17
N VAL A 78 7.93 9.05 10.75
CA VAL A 78 6.91 8.41 11.61
C VAL A 78 6.48 9.32 12.76
N ALA A 79 7.41 10.09 13.34
CA ALA A 79 7.13 11.01 14.43
C ALA A 79 6.12 12.12 14.06
N HIS A 80 5.94 12.44 12.77
CA HIS A 80 4.95 13.41 12.33
C HIS A 80 3.49 12.94 12.48
N LEU A 81 3.26 11.62 12.63
CA LEU A 81 1.93 11.06 12.88
C LEU A 81 1.34 11.58 14.20
N GLY A 82 2.19 11.92 15.16
CA GLY A 82 1.81 12.42 16.48
C GLY A 82 2.18 11.45 17.59
N ALA A 83 1.58 11.64 18.77
CA ALA A 83 1.83 10.77 19.91
C ALA A 83 1.37 9.32 19.60
N PRO A 84 2.17 8.30 19.94
CA PRO A 84 1.86 6.91 19.62
C PRO A 84 0.81 6.29 20.56
N ASP A 85 0.36 7.01 21.57
CA ASP A 85 -0.51 6.52 22.63
C ASP A 85 -1.98 6.38 22.23
N ARG A 86 -2.37 6.94 21.07
CA ARG A 86 -3.75 6.95 20.59
C ARG A 86 -3.80 7.05 19.06
N ILE A 87 -4.96 6.73 18.50
CA ILE A 87 -5.22 6.92 17.07
C ILE A 87 -5.15 8.43 16.75
N PRO A 88 -4.31 8.86 15.78
CA PRO A 88 -4.18 10.27 15.43
C PRO A 88 -5.49 10.89 14.96
N ARG A 89 -5.73 12.14 15.34
CA ARG A 89 -6.80 12.94 14.73
C ARG A 89 -6.37 13.42 13.35
N PHE A 90 -7.22 13.20 12.35
CA PHE A 90 -6.90 13.48 10.94
C PHE A 90 -6.79 14.98 10.66
N ASP A 91 -7.55 15.81 11.36
CA ASP A 91 -7.47 17.27 11.29
C ASP A 91 -6.06 17.77 11.65
N GLN A 92 -5.53 17.35 12.81
CA GLN A 92 -4.21 17.73 13.31
C GLN A 92 -3.08 17.16 12.46
N LEU A 93 -3.22 15.93 11.97
CA LEU A 93 -2.24 15.33 11.06
C LEU A 93 -2.21 16.06 9.71
N SER A 94 -3.37 16.37 9.16
CA SER A 94 -3.50 17.13 7.90
C SER A 94 -2.89 18.51 8.01
N GLU A 95 -3.04 19.22 9.13
CA GLU A 95 -2.37 20.52 9.31
C GLU A 95 -0.84 20.43 9.15
N ARG A 96 -0.22 19.35 9.64
CA ARG A 96 1.23 19.14 9.50
C ARG A 96 1.58 18.78 8.06
N LEU A 97 0.83 17.85 7.47
CA LEU A 97 1.08 17.34 6.13
C LEU A 97 0.88 18.42 5.05
N GLN A 98 -0.16 19.26 5.19
CA GLN A 98 -0.44 20.38 4.29
C GLN A 98 0.68 21.40 4.30
N ARG A 99 1.27 21.70 5.47
CA ARG A 99 2.40 22.63 5.58
C ARG A 99 3.67 22.10 4.92
N THR A 100 3.86 20.77 4.86
CA THR A 100 5.08 20.15 4.33
C THR A 100 4.98 19.89 2.83
N THR A 101 3.90 19.27 2.36
CA THR A 101 3.76 18.81 0.97
C THR A 101 2.43 19.19 0.32
N GLY A 102 1.58 19.93 1.03
CA GLY A 102 0.24 20.28 0.54
C GLY A 102 -0.74 19.10 0.52
N TRP A 103 -0.36 17.96 1.12
CA TRP A 103 -1.22 16.79 1.26
C TRP A 103 -2.08 16.85 2.52
N GLU A 104 -3.25 16.21 2.48
CA GLU A 104 -4.09 15.96 3.64
C GLU A 104 -4.52 14.50 3.71
N VAL A 105 -4.93 14.06 4.89
CA VAL A 105 -5.60 12.76 5.08
C VAL A 105 -7.10 12.97 5.16
N VAL A 106 -7.87 12.12 4.49
CA VAL A 106 -9.34 12.16 4.52
C VAL A 106 -9.90 10.82 4.93
N ALA A 107 -10.88 10.81 5.83
CA ALA A 107 -11.47 9.56 6.29
C ALA A 107 -12.34 8.96 5.18
N VAL A 108 -12.23 7.64 5.03
CA VAL A 108 -13.12 6.82 4.18
C VAL A 108 -13.66 5.65 5.00
N PRO A 109 -14.83 5.10 4.65
CA PRO A 109 -15.46 4.02 5.42
C PRO A 109 -14.66 2.70 5.39
N GLY A 110 -13.80 2.51 4.40
CA GLY A 110 -13.02 1.30 4.12
C GLY A 110 -12.55 1.34 2.67
N LEU A 111 -12.53 0.18 2.00
CA LEU A 111 -12.22 0.09 0.56
C LEU A 111 -13.19 0.92 -0.29
N ILE A 112 -12.64 1.79 -1.14
CA ILE A 112 -13.41 2.66 -2.04
C ILE A 112 -13.15 2.30 -3.52
N PRO A 113 -14.03 2.67 -4.46
CA PRO A 113 -13.78 2.45 -5.87
C PRO A 113 -12.50 3.14 -6.37
N GLU A 114 -11.81 2.51 -7.31
CA GLU A 114 -10.53 2.98 -7.85
C GLU A 114 -10.61 4.41 -8.39
N GLU A 115 -11.67 4.76 -9.13
CA GLU A 115 -11.84 6.11 -9.67
C GLU A 115 -11.93 7.17 -8.56
N ALA A 116 -12.62 6.86 -7.46
CA ALA A 116 -12.69 7.74 -6.29
C ALA A 116 -11.32 7.85 -5.60
N PHE A 117 -10.61 6.74 -5.43
CA PHE A 117 -9.24 6.72 -4.89
C PHE A 117 -8.30 7.59 -5.73
N PHE A 118 -8.25 7.39 -7.06
CA PHE A 118 -7.44 8.18 -7.97
C PHE A 118 -7.78 9.67 -7.95
N ALA A 119 -9.07 10.00 -7.92
CA ALA A 119 -9.53 11.39 -7.85
C ALA A 119 -9.06 12.10 -6.57
N LEU A 120 -9.03 11.40 -5.43
CA LEU A 120 -8.52 11.93 -4.17
C LEU A 120 -7.00 12.14 -4.22
N LEU A 121 -6.23 11.14 -4.68
CA LEU A 121 -4.77 11.24 -4.81
C LEU A 121 -4.35 12.38 -5.75
N ALA A 122 -5.04 12.55 -6.89
CA ALA A 122 -4.78 13.64 -7.82
C ALA A 122 -4.92 15.04 -7.19
N GLN A 123 -5.75 15.14 -6.14
CA GLN A 123 -5.99 16.35 -5.36
C GLN A 123 -5.15 16.44 -4.08
N ARG A 124 -4.12 15.58 -3.92
CA ARG A 124 -3.29 15.47 -2.71
C ARG A 124 -4.09 15.13 -1.44
N ARG A 125 -5.15 14.34 -1.59
CA ARG A 125 -5.98 13.84 -0.48
C ARG A 125 -5.73 12.34 -0.38
N PHE A 126 -5.10 11.89 0.70
CA PHE A 126 -4.86 10.46 0.93
C PHE A 126 -6.04 9.87 1.72
N PRO A 127 -6.79 8.90 1.16
CA PRO A 127 -7.89 8.26 1.86
C PRO A 127 -7.36 7.32 2.94
N VAL A 128 -7.93 7.42 4.14
CA VAL A 128 -7.57 6.61 5.31
C VAL A 128 -8.82 6.00 5.90
N THR A 129 -8.81 4.68 6.08
CA THR A 129 -9.91 3.93 6.67
C THR A 129 -10.18 4.39 8.10
N GLY A 130 -11.45 4.63 8.42
CA GLY A 130 -11.88 5.19 9.71
C GLY A 130 -11.95 4.20 10.88
N TRP A 131 -11.70 2.90 10.69
CA TRP A 131 -11.81 1.89 11.75
C TRP A 131 -10.48 1.16 11.98
N ILE A 132 -10.28 0.63 13.18
CA ILE A 132 -9.12 -0.22 13.53
C ILE A 132 -9.50 -1.70 13.56
N ARG A 133 -8.56 -2.57 13.17
CA ARG A 133 -8.71 -4.03 13.24
C ARG A 133 -9.09 -4.51 14.64
N LYS A 134 -9.59 -5.73 14.76
CA LYS A 134 -9.92 -6.34 16.06
C LYS A 134 -8.66 -6.90 16.75
N PRO A 135 -8.70 -7.13 18.08
CA PRO A 135 -7.57 -7.74 18.79
C PRO A 135 -7.14 -9.10 18.24
N GLU A 136 -8.07 -9.90 17.69
CA GLU A 136 -7.74 -11.20 17.08
C GLU A 136 -7.03 -11.07 15.73
N GLU A 137 -7.11 -9.89 15.10
CA GLU A 137 -6.51 -9.53 13.81
C GLU A 137 -5.17 -8.78 14.01
N PHE A 138 -4.61 -8.81 15.24
CA PHE A 138 -3.42 -8.02 15.61
C PHE A 138 -2.22 -8.26 14.68
N ASP A 139 -2.02 -9.51 14.25
CA ASP A 139 -0.90 -9.89 13.39
C ASP A 139 -1.18 -9.63 11.92
N TYR A 140 -2.43 -9.75 11.49
CA TYR A 140 -2.84 -9.58 10.10
C TYR A 140 -4.34 -9.32 9.99
N VAL A 141 -4.68 -8.38 9.10
CA VAL A 141 -6.04 -8.07 8.66
C VAL A 141 -5.99 -7.96 7.13
N VAL A 142 -7.00 -8.51 6.44
CA VAL A 142 -7.05 -8.51 4.97
C VAL A 142 -7.41 -7.12 4.47
N GLU A 143 -8.45 -6.52 5.04
CA GLU A 143 -8.84 -5.15 4.68
C GLU A 143 -7.92 -4.10 5.32
N PRO A 144 -7.58 -3.01 4.61
CA PRO A 144 -6.82 -1.92 5.19
C PRO A 144 -7.62 -1.29 6.33
N ASP A 145 -6.98 -1.13 7.47
CA ASP A 145 -7.50 -0.44 8.64
C ASP A 145 -6.75 0.88 8.87
N VAL A 146 -7.20 1.68 9.84
CA VAL A 146 -6.59 2.96 10.17
C VAL A 146 -5.09 2.85 10.49
N PHE A 147 -4.63 1.73 11.04
CA PHE A 147 -3.20 1.53 11.33
C PHE A 147 -2.41 1.31 10.04
N HIS A 148 -2.86 0.44 9.15
CA HIS A 148 -2.21 0.24 7.85
C HIS A 148 -2.15 1.57 7.05
N ASP A 149 -3.30 2.24 6.91
CA ASP A 149 -3.39 3.45 6.10
C ASP A 149 -2.57 4.61 6.70
N LEU A 150 -2.64 4.84 8.03
CA LEU A 150 -1.85 5.91 8.64
C LEU A 150 -0.38 5.55 8.80
N PHE A 151 -0.07 4.44 9.48
CA PHE A 151 1.30 4.12 9.84
C PHE A 151 2.10 3.71 8.60
N GLY A 152 1.50 2.91 7.71
CA GLY A 152 2.18 2.39 6.53
C GLY A 152 2.42 3.47 5.45
N HIS A 153 1.40 4.27 5.13
CA HIS A 153 1.47 5.16 3.96
C HIS A 153 1.86 6.60 4.31
N VAL A 154 1.25 7.19 5.33
CA VAL A 154 1.31 8.65 5.54
C VAL A 154 2.72 9.20 5.84
N PRO A 155 3.65 8.50 6.55
CA PRO A 155 4.98 9.03 6.79
C PRO A 155 5.73 9.42 5.50
N LEU A 156 5.64 8.62 4.43
CA LEU A 156 6.32 8.95 3.18
C LEU A 156 5.68 10.12 2.43
N LEU A 157 4.44 10.50 2.73
CA LEU A 157 3.83 11.72 2.16
C LEU A 157 4.45 13.01 2.71
N PHE A 158 5.27 12.94 3.77
CA PHE A 158 6.13 14.05 4.20
C PHE A 158 7.38 14.21 3.32
N ASN A 159 7.72 13.23 2.48
CA ASN A 159 8.78 13.35 1.48
C ASN A 159 8.19 13.98 0.20
N PRO A 160 8.65 15.17 -0.24
CA PRO A 160 8.09 15.86 -1.40
C PRO A 160 8.12 15.05 -2.70
N MET A 161 9.18 14.26 -2.91
CA MET A 161 9.33 13.45 -4.13
C MET A 161 8.34 12.29 -4.16
N PHE A 162 8.16 11.61 -3.04
CA PHE A 162 7.16 10.54 -2.92
C PHE A 162 5.73 11.12 -2.99
N ALA A 163 5.50 12.27 -2.37
CA ALA A 163 4.24 13.00 -2.42
C ALA A 163 3.86 13.41 -3.86
N ASP A 164 4.81 13.92 -4.65
CA ASP A 164 4.56 14.27 -6.05
C ASP A 164 4.35 13.02 -6.92
N TYR A 165 5.07 11.92 -6.66
CA TYR A 165 4.82 10.62 -7.30
C TYR A 165 3.38 10.13 -7.04
N MET A 166 2.90 10.18 -5.80
CA MET A 166 1.54 9.77 -5.43
C MET A 166 0.47 10.63 -6.12
N GLN A 167 0.74 11.93 -6.31
CA GLN A 167 -0.19 12.81 -7.01
C GLN A 167 -0.22 12.47 -8.51
N ALA A 168 0.94 12.28 -9.12
CA ALA A 168 1.06 11.88 -10.52
C ALA A 168 0.39 10.52 -10.78
N TYR A 169 0.55 9.57 -9.85
CA TYR A 169 -0.14 8.29 -9.89
C TYR A 169 -1.67 8.46 -9.88
N GLY A 170 -2.22 9.28 -8.97
CA GLY A 170 -3.66 9.57 -8.94
C GLY A 170 -4.17 10.21 -10.24
N ALA A 171 -3.46 11.20 -10.78
CA ALA A 171 -3.82 11.82 -12.06
C ALA A 171 -3.75 10.82 -13.23
N GLY A 172 -2.75 9.93 -13.24
CA GLY A 172 -2.60 8.84 -14.20
C GLY A 172 -3.73 7.81 -14.10
N GLY A 173 -4.21 7.51 -12.89
CA GLY A 173 -5.32 6.60 -12.62
C GLY A 173 -6.63 6.99 -13.32
N LEU A 174 -6.97 8.27 -13.29
CA LEU A 174 -8.16 8.79 -13.99
C LEU A 174 -8.05 8.62 -15.51
N LYS A 175 -6.84 8.70 -16.06
CA LYS A 175 -6.60 8.43 -17.49
C LYS A 175 -6.68 6.92 -17.78
N ALA A 176 -6.07 6.09 -16.93
CA ALA A 176 -6.06 4.64 -17.08
C ALA A 176 -7.47 4.04 -17.03
N SER A 177 -8.35 4.55 -16.16
CA SER A 177 -9.76 4.15 -16.08
C SER A 177 -10.47 4.29 -17.43
N ARG A 178 -10.23 5.39 -18.16
CA ARG A 178 -10.81 5.61 -19.50
C ARG A 178 -10.19 4.73 -20.59
N LEU A 179 -9.06 4.10 -20.31
CA LEU A 179 -8.30 3.25 -21.23
C LEU A 179 -8.37 1.77 -20.85
N GLU A 180 -9.22 1.39 -19.89
CA GLU A 180 -9.32 0.02 -19.36
C GLU A 180 -7.97 -0.54 -18.86
N ALA A 181 -7.11 0.33 -18.34
CA ALA A 181 -5.74 0.02 -17.91
C ALA A 181 -5.54 0.11 -16.38
N CYS A 182 -6.63 0.16 -15.61
CA CYS A 182 -6.57 0.24 -14.13
C CYS A 182 -5.74 -0.89 -13.53
N GLU A 183 -5.89 -2.12 -14.01
CA GLU A 183 -5.16 -3.28 -13.50
C GLU A 183 -3.63 -3.12 -13.60
N SER A 184 -3.14 -2.52 -14.68
CA SER A 184 -1.71 -2.21 -14.82
C SER A 184 -1.24 -1.21 -13.76
N LEU A 185 -2.05 -0.20 -13.44
CA LEU A 185 -1.74 0.75 -12.37
C LEU A 185 -1.92 0.16 -10.97
N ALA A 186 -2.88 -0.74 -10.77
CA ALA A 186 -3.04 -1.45 -9.51
C ALA A 186 -1.79 -2.27 -9.20
N ARG A 187 -1.23 -2.97 -10.19
CA ARG A 187 0.05 -3.69 -10.05
C ARG A 187 1.22 -2.76 -9.77
N LEU A 188 1.28 -1.60 -10.44
CA LEU A 188 2.30 -0.60 -10.16
C LEU A 188 2.23 -0.13 -8.72
N TYR A 189 1.05 0.20 -8.22
CA TYR A 189 0.83 0.61 -6.84
C TYR A 189 1.18 -0.49 -5.84
N TRP A 190 0.72 -1.72 -6.11
CA TRP A 190 1.01 -2.88 -5.29
C TRP A 190 2.52 -3.11 -5.12
N TYR A 191 3.26 -3.14 -6.23
CA TYR A 191 4.70 -3.43 -6.21
C TYR A 191 5.58 -2.22 -5.88
N THR A 192 4.99 -1.05 -5.64
CA THR A 192 5.72 0.14 -5.20
C THR A 192 5.21 0.63 -3.86
N VAL A 193 4.06 1.29 -3.84
CA VAL A 193 3.48 1.92 -2.65
C VAL A 193 3.16 0.90 -1.57
N GLU A 194 2.71 -0.31 -1.90
CA GLU A 194 2.37 -1.33 -0.89
C GLU A 194 3.54 -2.25 -0.52
N PHE A 195 4.27 -2.76 -1.52
CA PHE A 195 5.30 -3.79 -1.34
C PHE A 195 6.66 -3.45 -1.97
N GLY A 196 6.97 -2.16 -2.08
CA GLY A 196 8.24 -1.70 -2.61
C GLY A 196 9.42 -1.81 -1.62
N LEU A 197 10.57 -2.19 -2.15
CA LEU A 197 11.87 -2.12 -1.50
C LEU A 197 12.75 -1.07 -2.17
N ILE A 198 13.70 -0.52 -1.42
CA ILE A 198 14.71 0.43 -1.91
C ILE A 198 16.11 -0.08 -1.58
N ALA A 199 16.99 -0.05 -2.58
CA ALA A 199 18.40 -0.33 -2.41
C ALA A 199 19.11 0.90 -1.84
N THR A 200 19.87 0.72 -0.77
CA THR A 200 20.69 1.77 -0.16
C THR A 200 22.13 1.30 -0.02
N PRO A 201 23.11 2.20 0.18
CA PRO A 201 24.49 1.82 0.50
C PRO A 201 24.60 0.92 1.75
N ALA A 202 23.62 0.98 2.66
CA ALA A 202 23.57 0.16 3.88
C ALA A 202 22.73 -1.13 3.70
N GLY A 203 22.43 -1.52 2.45
CA GLY A 203 21.61 -2.68 2.09
C GLY A 203 20.16 -2.32 1.77
N LEU A 204 19.35 -3.34 1.52
CA LEU A 204 17.94 -3.18 1.19
C LEU A 204 17.13 -2.65 2.37
N ARG A 205 16.13 -1.82 2.08
CA ARG A 205 15.15 -1.30 3.03
C ARG A 205 13.75 -1.37 2.44
N ALA A 206 12.74 -1.46 3.31
CA ALA A 206 11.34 -1.36 2.92
C ALA A 206 10.88 0.09 2.88
N TYR A 207 10.06 0.43 1.88
CA TYR A 207 9.27 1.66 1.85
C TYR A 207 7.78 1.40 1.60
N GLY A 208 7.41 0.18 1.17
CA GLY A 208 6.03 -0.20 0.94
C GLY A 208 5.21 -0.26 2.22
N ALA A 209 4.02 0.33 2.22
CA ALA A 209 3.14 0.45 3.38
C ALA A 209 2.60 -0.88 3.91
N GLY A 210 2.24 -1.81 3.02
CA GLY A 210 1.88 -3.19 3.37
C GLY A 210 3.00 -3.91 4.12
N ILE A 211 4.25 -3.67 3.72
CA ILE A 211 5.44 -4.19 4.43
C ILE A 211 5.59 -3.50 5.79
N LEU A 212 5.55 -2.18 5.84
CA LEU A 212 5.86 -1.37 7.02
C LEU A 212 4.83 -1.51 8.14
N SER A 213 3.58 -1.82 7.79
CA SER A 213 2.49 -2.05 8.74
C SER A 213 2.35 -3.53 9.16
N SER A 214 3.03 -4.45 8.48
CA SER A 214 3.00 -5.91 8.73
C SER A 214 4.20 -6.39 9.53
N ALA A 215 3.96 -7.03 10.67
CA ALA A 215 5.04 -7.46 11.56
C ALA A 215 5.88 -8.61 10.99
N GLY A 216 5.26 -9.50 10.22
CA GLY A 216 5.97 -10.61 9.59
C GLY A 216 6.64 -10.21 8.28
N GLU A 217 5.95 -9.40 7.48
CA GLU A 217 6.37 -9.09 6.11
C GLU A 217 7.56 -8.15 6.05
N LEU A 218 7.72 -7.24 7.03
CA LEU A 218 8.91 -6.39 7.15
C LEU A 218 10.21 -7.18 7.21
N ARG A 219 10.26 -8.22 8.06
CA ARG A 219 11.44 -9.10 8.13
C ARG A 219 11.53 -10.03 6.94
N HIS A 220 10.39 -10.58 6.47
CA HIS A 220 10.37 -11.50 5.34
C HIS A 220 10.93 -10.84 4.07
N SER A 221 10.42 -9.67 3.71
CA SER A 221 10.79 -8.91 2.51
C SER A 221 12.26 -8.48 2.48
N VAL A 222 12.84 -8.07 3.62
CA VAL A 222 14.20 -7.49 3.64
C VAL A 222 15.28 -8.54 3.93
N THR A 223 15.03 -9.53 4.78
CA THR A 223 16.11 -10.39 5.34
C THR A 223 16.05 -11.86 4.96
N ARG A 224 14.89 -12.40 4.55
CA ARG A 224 14.78 -13.83 4.20
C ARG A 224 15.34 -14.10 2.80
N GLY A 225 15.90 -15.28 2.59
CA GLY A 225 16.42 -15.71 1.27
C GLY A 225 15.35 -16.29 0.32
N GLU A 226 14.14 -16.54 0.83
CA GLU A 226 13.03 -17.14 0.10
C GLU A 226 12.42 -16.23 -0.99
N PRO A 227 12.06 -14.96 -0.71
CA PRO A 227 11.42 -14.13 -1.71
C PRO A 227 12.40 -13.59 -2.75
N GLN A 228 11.89 -13.39 -3.96
CA GLN A 228 12.63 -12.77 -5.05
C GLN A 228 12.68 -11.25 -4.86
N ARG A 229 13.82 -10.66 -5.19
CA ARG A 229 14.03 -9.21 -5.17
C ARG A 229 14.52 -8.77 -6.53
N ILE A 230 13.65 -8.10 -7.27
CA ILE A 230 13.85 -7.79 -8.68
C ILE A 230 13.97 -6.28 -8.82
N GLY A 231 14.94 -5.81 -9.61
CA GLY A 231 15.06 -4.39 -9.91
C GLY A 231 13.80 -3.83 -10.55
N PHE A 232 13.42 -2.62 -10.15
CA PHE A 232 12.27 -1.92 -10.70
C PHE A 232 12.35 -1.83 -12.23
N ASP A 233 11.30 -2.31 -12.89
CA ASP A 233 11.04 -2.14 -14.31
C ASP A 233 9.53 -1.94 -14.50
N LEU A 234 9.16 -0.84 -15.15
CA LEU A 234 7.77 -0.38 -15.22
C LEU A 234 6.86 -1.39 -15.95
N GLU A 235 7.27 -1.86 -17.13
CA GLU A 235 6.46 -2.77 -17.95
C GLU A 235 6.41 -4.16 -17.34
N ARG A 236 7.53 -4.62 -16.75
CA ARG A 236 7.59 -5.85 -15.96
C ARG A 236 6.58 -5.81 -14.83
N ILE A 237 6.58 -4.76 -14.02
CA ILE A 237 5.65 -4.60 -12.89
C ILE A 237 4.20 -4.63 -13.37
N MET A 238 3.85 -3.83 -14.39
CA MET A 238 2.48 -3.76 -14.92
C MET A 238 1.95 -5.10 -15.49
N ARG A 239 2.86 -6.02 -15.83
CA ARG A 239 2.51 -7.37 -16.30
C ARG A 239 2.43 -8.40 -15.18
N THR A 240 2.92 -8.09 -13.97
CA THR A 240 3.08 -9.07 -12.89
C THR A 240 1.82 -9.13 -12.02
N ARG A 241 1.20 -10.30 -11.94
CA ARG A 241 0.10 -10.58 -11.01
C ARG A 241 0.61 -10.61 -9.57
N TYR A 242 -0.25 -10.37 -8.59
CA TYR A 242 0.10 -10.41 -7.17
C TYR A 242 -0.88 -11.24 -6.34
N ARG A 243 -0.51 -11.56 -5.09
CA ARG A 243 -1.37 -12.28 -4.12
C ARG A 243 -1.64 -11.38 -2.94
N ILE A 244 -2.87 -11.39 -2.44
CA ILE A 244 -3.32 -10.50 -1.35
C ILE A 244 -3.39 -11.19 0.01
N ASP A 245 -3.40 -12.53 0.04
CA ASP A 245 -3.68 -13.38 1.19
C ASP A 245 -2.44 -14.15 1.69
N SER A 246 -1.26 -13.88 1.12
CA SER A 246 0.02 -14.47 1.48
C SER A 246 1.14 -13.45 1.38
N TYR A 247 2.27 -13.70 2.04
CA TYR A 247 3.47 -12.89 1.81
C TYR A 247 3.86 -12.87 0.33
N GLN A 248 4.38 -11.74 -0.13
CA GLN A 248 4.77 -11.60 -1.53
C GLN A 248 5.93 -12.53 -1.86
N SER A 249 5.81 -13.26 -2.97
CA SER A 249 6.91 -14.08 -3.51
C SER A 249 7.96 -13.23 -4.24
N THR A 250 7.58 -12.03 -4.67
CA THR A 250 8.42 -11.10 -5.44
C THR A 250 8.25 -9.69 -4.88
N TYR A 251 9.37 -9.00 -4.65
CA TYR A 251 9.44 -7.60 -4.30
C TYR A 251 10.22 -6.83 -5.37
N PHE A 252 9.76 -5.63 -5.73
CA PHE A 252 10.49 -4.78 -6.65
C PHE A 252 11.34 -3.76 -5.89
N VAL A 253 12.59 -3.62 -6.35
CA VAL A 253 13.63 -2.82 -5.71
C VAL A 253 13.93 -1.59 -6.56
N ILE A 254 13.63 -0.42 -6.03
CA ILE A 254 14.05 0.86 -6.61
C ILE A 254 15.45 1.22 -6.13
N ASP A 255 16.19 1.99 -6.93
CA ASP A 255 17.49 2.55 -6.55
C ASP A 255 17.33 3.91 -5.84
N SER A 256 16.21 4.60 -6.08
CA SER A 256 15.87 5.89 -5.44
C SER A 256 14.37 6.22 -5.62
N PHE A 257 13.83 7.11 -4.79
CA PHE A 257 12.48 7.66 -5.03
C PHE A 257 12.38 8.46 -6.33
N SER A 258 13.48 9.03 -6.83
CA SER A 258 13.49 9.72 -8.11
C SER A 258 13.20 8.76 -9.27
N GLN A 259 13.62 7.50 -9.15
CA GLN A 259 13.30 6.48 -10.15
C GLN A 259 11.79 6.26 -10.30
N LEU A 260 11.03 6.29 -9.19
CA LEU A 260 9.56 6.18 -9.25
C LEU A 260 8.94 7.39 -9.96
N PHE A 261 9.40 8.59 -9.63
CA PHE A 261 8.92 9.83 -10.24
C PHE A 261 9.24 9.89 -11.74
N ASP A 262 10.48 9.60 -12.11
CA ASP A 262 10.92 9.57 -13.51
C ASP A 262 10.16 8.50 -14.30
N ALA A 263 9.82 7.38 -13.66
CA ALA A 263 9.02 6.32 -14.29
C ALA A 263 7.57 6.72 -14.52
N THR A 264 6.99 7.66 -13.77
CA THR A 264 5.61 8.15 -13.96
C THR A 264 5.50 9.44 -14.76
N ALA A 265 6.62 10.09 -15.10
CA ALA A 265 6.63 11.29 -15.93
C ALA A 265 6.14 11.07 -17.39
N PRO A 266 6.44 9.96 -18.08
CA PRO A 266 5.98 9.72 -19.45
C PRO A 266 4.46 9.47 -19.55
N ASP A 267 3.89 9.67 -20.75
CA ASP A 267 2.53 9.21 -21.04
C ASP A 267 2.48 7.67 -21.07
N PHE A 268 1.66 7.08 -20.20
CA PHE A 268 1.49 5.63 -20.12
C PHE A 268 0.62 5.03 -21.24
N THR A 269 -0.07 5.83 -22.05
CA THR A 269 -0.91 5.34 -23.16
C THR A 269 -0.17 4.35 -24.09
N PRO A 270 1.04 4.66 -24.62
CA PRO A 270 1.82 3.69 -25.38
C PRO A 270 2.34 2.51 -24.55
N ILE A 271 2.57 2.69 -23.25
CA ILE A 271 3.03 1.63 -22.34
C ILE A 271 1.94 0.60 -22.12
N TYR A 272 0.70 1.02 -21.84
CA TYR A 272 -0.45 0.14 -21.66
C TYR A 272 -0.67 -0.78 -22.87
N ARG A 273 -0.49 -0.25 -24.09
CA ARG A 273 -0.58 -1.06 -25.32
C ARG A 273 0.50 -2.13 -25.38
N ARG A 274 1.75 -1.79 -25.05
CA ARG A 274 2.85 -2.77 -25.04
C ARG A 274 2.64 -3.84 -23.98
N VAL A 275 2.27 -3.43 -22.77
CA VAL A 275 1.92 -4.33 -21.64
C VAL A 275 0.82 -5.31 -22.04
N ALA A 276 -0.26 -4.81 -22.66
CA ALA A 276 -1.37 -5.65 -23.11
C ALA A 276 -0.94 -6.70 -24.16
N THR A 277 -0.01 -6.35 -25.06
CA THR A 277 0.48 -7.28 -26.09
C THR A 277 1.53 -8.28 -25.57
N ALA A 278 2.25 -7.95 -24.51
CA ALA A 278 3.36 -8.76 -24.00
C ALA A 278 2.90 -9.92 -23.10
N GLY A 279 1.62 -9.96 -22.72
CA GLY A 279 1.05 -10.98 -21.84
C GLY A 279 1.42 -10.80 -20.37
N GLU A 280 0.66 -11.45 -19.50
CA GLU A 280 0.83 -11.39 -18.05
C GLU A 280 1.89 -12.36 -17.54
N LEU A 281 2.40 -12.07 -16.35
CA LEU A 281 3.37 -12.85 -15.61
C LEU A 281 2.78 -13.27 -14.28
N ASP A 282 3.05 -14.50 -13.85
CA ASP A 282 2.65 -14.95 -12.51
C ASP A 282 3.49 -14.25 -11.43
N ALA A 283 2.96 -14.19 -10.19
CA ALA A 283 3.54 -13.45 -9.08
C ALA A 283 4.96 -13.90 -8.70
N ASP A 284 5.30 -15.15 -8.95
CA ASP A 284 6.60 -15.78 -8.69
C ASP A 284 7.38 -16.07 -9.98
N GLN A 285 6.87 -15.67 -11.15
CA GLN A 285 7.55 -15.88 -12.41
C GLN A 285 8.82 -15.03 -12.48
N ARG A 286 9.94 -15.67 -12.83
CA ARG A 286 11.24 -15.01 -13.06
C ARG A 286 11.57 -14.93 -14.54
N LEU A 287 12.07 -13.79 -14.98
CA LEU A 287 12.57 -13.59 -16.35
C LEU A 287 14.10 -13.61 -16.38
N PRO A 288 14.73 -14.08 -17.47
CA PRO A 288 16.18 -14.00 -17.65
C PRO A 288 16.74 -12.57 -17.64
N THR A 289 15.89 -11.58 -17.94
CA THR A 289 16.23 -10.15 -17.96
C THR A 289 16.09 -9.48 -16.59
N ASP A 290 15.56 -10.18 -15.58
CA ASP A 290 15.36 -9.60 -14.25
C ASP A 290 16.71 -9.36 -13.56
N ARG A 291 16.97 -8.11 -13.14
CA ARG A 291 18.10 -7.74 -12.27
C ARG A 291 17.79 -8.21 -10.85
N MET A 292 18.55 -9.16 -10.31
CA MET A 292 18.33 -9.68 -8.96
C MET A 292 19.12 -8.91 -7.89
N PHE A 293 18.59 -8.87 -6.66
CA PHE A 293 19.23 -8.33 -5.45
C PHE A 293 19.42 -9.40 -4.37
#